data_AF-A0A654LZ30-F1
#
_entry.id   AF-A0A654LZ30-F1
#
_cell.length_a   1.000
_cell.length_b   1.000
_cell.length_c   1.000
_cell.angle_alpha   90.00
_cell.angle_beta   90.00
_cell.angle_gamma   90.00
#
_symmetry.space_group_name_H-M   'P 1'
#
loop_
_entity.id
_entity.type
_entity.pdbx_description
1 polymer ?
#
loop_
_entity_poly.entity_id
_entity_poly.type
_entity_poly.pdbx_seq_one_letter_code
_entity_poly.pdbx_strand_id
1 'polypeptide(L)' 'MNMTRVKIYHNQQLSDLEKNINEFLKKEEVRRLIDVKFIANSQNDVENYAALILYEENMNPDKEDPQIYE' A
#
# COMPACT_ATOMS: atom_id res chain seq x y z
N MET A 1 17.10 9.24 -1.74
CA MET A 1 15.97 10.02 -1.16
C MET A 1 14.88 9.03 -0.73
N ASN A 2 14.04 9.37 0.24
CA ASN A 2 12.90 8.52 0.61
C ASN A 2 11.68 9.05 -0.13
N MET A 3 10.88 8.16 -0.74
CA MET A 3 9.62 8.56 -1.36
C MET A 3 8.46 8.06 -0.52
N THR A 4 7.58 8.96 -0.10
CA THR A 4 6.30 8.57 0.48
C THR A 4 5.37 8.05 -0.62
N ARG A 5 4.83 6.87 -0.41
CA ARG A 5 3.93 6.17 -1.31
C ARG A 5 2.65 5.79 -0.58
N VAL A 6 1.61 5.54 -1.38
CA VAL A 6 0.28 5.16 -0.89
C VAL A 6 -0.16 3.89 -1.60
N LYS A 7 -0.57 2.89 -0.82
CA LYS A 7 -1.19 1.66 -1.33
C LYS A 7 -2.64 1.60 -0.84
N ILE A 8 -3.57 1.31 -1.74
CA ILE A 8 -5.00 1.21 -1.43
C ILE A 8 -5.47 -0.20 -1.72
N TYR A 9 -6.24 -0.77 -0.78
CA TYR A 9 -7.02 -1.98 -0.93
C TYR A 9 -8.49 -1.61 -0.74
N HIS A 10 -9.37 -2.15 -1.59
CA HIS A 10 -10.80 -1.83 -1.57
C HIS A 10 -11.63 -3.08 -1.85
N ASN A 11 -12.80 -3.17 -1.22
CA ASN A 11 -13.79 -4.23 -1.45
C ASN A 11 -13.22 -5.65 -1.27
N GLN A 12 -12.51 -5.86 -0.16
CA GLN A 12 -11.90 -7.14 0.20
C GLN A 12 -12.67 -7.77 1.36
N GLN A 13 -12.68 -9.10 1.44
CA GLN A 13 -12.99 -9.78 2.70
C GLN A 13 -11.87 -9.51 3.72
N LEU A 14 -12.20 -9.52 5.01
CA LEU A 14 -11.25 -9.19 6.08
C LEU A 14 -9.99 -10.05 6.01
N SER A 15 -10.16 -11.37 5.87
CA SER A 15 -9.05 -12.32 5.81
C SER A 15 -8.12 -12.09 4.62
N ASP A 16 -8.68 -11.75 3.46
CA ASP A 16 -7.90 -11.44 2.26
C ASP A 16 -7.15 -10.13 2.42
N LEU A 17 -7.80 -9.14 3.03
CA LEU A 17 -7.19 -7.85 3.30
C LEU A 17 -6.01 -7.97 4.27
N GLU A 18 -6.18 -8.68 5.38
CA GLU A 18 -5.11 -8.93 6.35
C GLU A 18 -3.93 -9.67 5.72
N LYS A 19 -4.20 -10.69 4.90
CA LYS A 19 -3.17 -11.42 4.17
C LYS A 19 -2.41 -10.49 3.21
N ASN A 20 -3.14 -9.71 2.42
CA ASN A 20 -2.56 -8.83 1.41
C ASN A 20 -1.73 -7.70 2.02
N ILE A 21 -2.18 -7.12 3.15
CA ILE A 21 -1.40 -6.12 3.90
C ILE A 21 -0.12 -6.76 4.44
N ASN A 22 -0.21 -7.93 5.06
CA ASN A 22 0.96 -8.62 5.60
C ASN A 22 1.99 -9.01 4.52
N GLU A 23 1.54 -9.50 3.37
CA GLU A 23 2.43 -9.80 2.24
C GLU A 23 3.08 -8.54 1.69
N PHE A 24 2.32 -7.44 1.61
CA PHE A 24 2.84 -6.15 1.16
C PHE A 24 3.91 -5.57 2.08
N LEU A 25 3.68 -5.57 3.39
CA LEU A 25 4.62 -5.01 4.38
C LEU A 25 5.92 -5.81 4.50
N LYS A 26 5.95 -7.06 4.01
CA LYS A 26 7.16 -7.90 3.98
C LYS A 26 8.11 -7.59 2.82
N LYS A 27 7.69 -6.80 1.84
CA LYS A 27 8.52 -6.52 0.68
C LYS A 27 9.68 -5.60 1.02
N GLU A 28 10.86 -5.89 0.48
CA GLU A 28 12.08 -5.11 0.70
C GLU A 28 11.99 -3.65 0.20
N GLU A 29 11.08 -3.38 -0.74
CA GLU A 29 10.79 -2.02 -1.22
C GLU A 29 10.16 -1.15 -0.12
N VAL A 30 9.37 -1.76 0.79
CA VAL A 30 8.75 -1.07 1.92
C VAL A 30 9.79 -0.87 3.01
N ARG A 31 10.41 0.32 3.01
CA ARG A 31 11.43 0.69 3.99
C ARG A 31 10.82 0.97 5.35
N ARG A 32 9.72 1.72 5.38
CA ARG A 32 9.09 2.17 6.63
C ARG A 32 7.59 2.30 6.46
N LEU A 33 6.84 1.69 7.36
CA LEU A 33 5.41 1.97 7.51
C LEU A 33 5.20 3.33 8.18
N ILE A 34 4.39 4.19 7.58
CA ILE A 34 4.03 5.51 8.14
C ILE A 34 2.69 5.43 8.88
N ASP A 35 1.64 4.95 8.20
CA ASP A 35 0.28 4.87 8.75
C ASP A 35 -0.54 3.81 8.01
N VAL A 36 -1.55 3.27 8.68
CA VAL A 36 -2.57 2.38 8.08
C VAL A 36 -3.93 2.88 8.49
N LYS A 37 -4.74 3.29 7.51
CA LYS A 37 -6.15 3.61 7.72
C LYS A 37 -6.99 2.45 7.27
N PHE A 38 -7.91 2.02 8.13
CA PHE A 38 -8.78 0.88 7.89
C PHE A 38 -10.24 1.33 7.90
N ILE A 39 -11.02 0.83 6.96
CA ILE A 39 -12.44 1.17 6.81
C ILE A 39 -13.22 -0.12 6.63
N ALA A 40 -14.26 -0.28 7.44
CA ALA A 40 -15.26 -1.34 7.29
C ALA A 40 -16.57 -0.69 6.82
N ASN A 41 -17.10 -1.17 5.71
CA ASN A 41 -18.37 -0.73 5.16
C ASN A 41 -19.31 -1.95 5.09
N SER A 42 -20.49 -1.83 5.69
CA SER A 42 -21.55 -2.84 5.54
C SER A 42 -22.57 -2.33 4.53
N GLN A 43 -22.83 -3.11 3.49
CA GLN A 43 -23.87 -2.84 2.50
C GLN A 43 -24.62 -4.13 2.19
N ASN A 44 -25.94 -4.13 2.37
CA ASN A 44 -26.81 -5.29 2.13
C ASN A 44 -26.35 -6.57 2.84
N ASP A 45 -26.04 -6.48 4.14
CA ASP A 45 -25.52 -7.59 4.97
C ASP A 45 -24.19 -8.21 4.51
N VAL A 46 -23.50 -7.56 3.55
CA VAL A 46 -22.13 -7.91 3.15
C VAL A 46 -21.17 -6.91 3.76
N GLU A 47 -20.23 -7.40 4.57
CA GLU A 47 -19.13 -6.62 5.09
C GLU A 47 -18.00 -6.53 4.08
N ASN A 48 -17.65 -5.32 3.69
CA ASN A 48 -16.53 -5.04 2.81
C ASN A 48 -15.50 -4.20 3.56
N TYR A 49 -14.24 -4.57 3.38
CA TYR A 49 -13.13 -3.94 4.05
C TYR A 49 -12.23 -3.23 3.05
N ALA A 50 -11.69 -2.10 3.46
CA ALA A 50 -10.74 -1.30 2.71
C ALA A 50 -9.61 -0.84 3.63
N ALA A 51 -8.41 -0.72 3.07
CA ALA A 51 -7.27 -0.19 3.79
C ALA A 51 -6.46 0.76 2.90
N LEU A 52 -5.92 1.80 3.51
CA LEU A 52 -4.96 2.71 2.91
C LEU A 52 -3.69 2.67 3.73
N ILE A 53 -2.58 2.31 3.09
CA ILE A 53 -1.25 2.23 3.70
C ILE A 53 -0.41 3.38 3.18
N LEU A 54 0.10 4.21 4.09
CA LEU A 54 1.16 5.17 3.80
C LEU A 54 2.51 4.56 4.21
N TYR A 55 3.48 4.59 3.31
CA TYR A 55 4.80 3.99 3.57
C TYR A 55 5.91 4.77 2.85
N GLU A 56 7.13 4.63 3.34
CA GLU A 56 8.34 5.06 2.65
C GLU A 56 8.89 3.90 1.84
N GLU A 57 9.25 4.18 0.59
CA GLU A 57 9.92 3.23 -0.30
C GLU A 57 11.40 3.62 -0.46
N ASN A 58 12.28 2.62 -0.60
CA ASN A 58 13.67 2.87 -0.96
C ASN A 58 13.72 3.37 -2.42
N MET A 59 14.12 4.61 -2.65
CA MET A 59 14.54 5.00 -4.01
C MET A 59 15.89 4.33 -4.27
N ASN A 60 15.91 3.25 -5.05
CA ASN A 60 17.15 2.82 -5.68
C ASN A 60 17.51 3.87 -6.74
N PRO A 61 18.62 4.63 -6.56
CA PRO A 61 19.01 5.65 -7.52
C PRO A 61 19.45 5.07 -8.88
N ASP A 62 19.71 3.76 -8.98
CA ASP A 62 20.14 3.10 -10.22
C ASP A 62 19.03 2.84 -11.26
N LYS A 63 17.82 3.34 -11.01
CA LYS A 63 16.75 3.42 -12.02
C LYS A 63 16.17 4.83 -12.10
N GLU A 64 17.02 5.85 -12.07
CA GLU A 64 16.65 7.11 -12.71
C GLU A 64 16.43 6.81 -14.20
N ASP A 65 15.15 6.82 -14.60
CA ASP A 65 14.70 6.83 -15.98
C ASP A 65 15.54 7.88 -16.74
N PRO A 66 16.22 7.52 -17.85
CA PRO A 66 17.06 8.47 -18.57
C PRO A 66 16.19 9.60 -19.13
N GLN A 67 16.22 10.73 -18.42
CA GLN A 67 16.00 12.10 -18.87
C GLN A 67 14.92 12.29 -19.96
N ILE A 68 13.75 12.79 -19.56
CA ILE A 68 12.87 13.52 -20.48
C ILE A 68 13.63 14.76 -20.96
N TYR A 69 14.06 14.72 -22.23
CA TYR A 69 14.28 15.88 -23.09
C TYR A 69 13.75 15.54 -24.48
N GLU A 70 12.61 16.10 -24.84
CA GLU A 70 12.34 16.61 -26.20
C GLU A 70 11.64 17.97 -26.07
#